data_AF-C7MMD3-F1
#
_entry.id   AF-C7MMD3-F1
#
_cell.length_a   1.000
_cell.length_b   1.000
_cell.length_c   1.000
_cell.angle_alpha   90.00
_cell.angle_beta   90.00
_cell.angle_gamma   90.00
#
_symmetry.space_group_name_H-M   'P 1'
#
loop_
_entity.id
_entity.type
_entity.pdbx_description
1 polymer ?
#
loop_
_entity_poly.entity_id
_entity_poly.type
_entity_poly.pdbx_seq_one_letter_code
_entity_poly.pdbx_strand_id
1 'polypeptide(L)'
;MSAGLAIDCITVKRDRIVCGVRCLDMQRCYTNPAMAARALAARPHLAEHACVNEQGETFGAVIARTPLPHLLEHVAIDILTEIDPRDYQIYTGVTEWIAGQAGRARVQLVLTDDLIVLSAVREALRFINEEVVR
;
A
#
# COMPACT_ATOMS: atom_id res chain seq x y z
N MET A 1 -14.65 -4.83 -16.60
CA MET A 1 -13.39 -4.09 -16.36
C MET A 1 -12.94 -4.45 -14.96
N SER A 2 -11.69 -4.93 -14.81
CA SER A 2 -11.16 -5.38 -13.53
C SER A 2 -10.92 -4.18 -12.61
N ALA A 3 -11.46 -4.22 -11.40
CA ALA A 3 -11.06 -3.30 -10.34
C ALA A 3 -9.76 -3.82 -9.70
N GLY A 4 -8.93 -2.92 -9.18
CA GLY A 4 -7.70 -3.27 -8.48
C GLY A 4 -6.46 -2.56 -9.03
N LEU A 5 -5.30 -3.11 -8.70
CA LEU A 5 -3.99 -2.56 -8.98
C LEU A 5 -3.16 -3.51 -9.84
N ALA A 6 -2.22 -2.95 -10.59
CA ALA A 6 -1.10 -3.65 -11.20
C ALA A 6 0.21 -2.93 -10.89
N ILE A 7 1.31 -3.68 -10.83
CA ILE A 7 2.66 -3.11 -10.78
C ILE A 7 3.22 -3.14 -12.20
N ASP A 8 3.45 -1.96 -12.77
CA ASP A 8 3.97 -1.80 -14.14
C ASP A 8 5.50 -1.95 -14.17
N CYS A 9 6.20 -1.50 -13.12
CA CYS A 9 7.64 -1.65 -12.99
C CYS A 9 8.10 -1.62 -11.53
N ILE A 10 9.29 -2.18 -11.28
CA ILE A 10 9.99 -2.08 -10.00
C ILE A 10 11.41 -1.62 -10.25
N THR A 11 11.87 -0.64 -9.48
CA THR A 11 13.26 -0.16 -9.47
C THR A 11 13.84 -0.32 -8.08
N VAL A 12 14.95 -1.05 -7.98
CA VAL A 12 15.73 -1.15 -6.75
C VAL A 12 16.70 0.01 -6.70
N LYS A 13 16.61 0.86 -5.68
CA LYS A 13 17.59 1.92 -5.39
C LYS A 13 18.39 1.56 -4.15
N ARG A 14 19.41 2.35 -3.82
CA ARG A 14 20.30 2.11 -2.68
C ARG A 14 19.56 1.92 -1.35
N ASP A 15 18.48 2.66 -1.13
CA ASP A 15 17.80 2.77 0.16
C ASP A 15 16.28 2.54 0.08
N ARG A 16 15.77 2.21 -1.10
CA ARG A 16 14.33 2.03 -1.32
C ARG A 16 14.01 1.15 -2.52
N ILE A 17 12.88 0.47 -2.44
CA ILE A 17 12.19 -0.11 -3.59
C ILE A 17 11.19 0.91 -4.11
N VAL A 18 11.16 1.12 -5.42
CA VAL A 18 10.21 2.02 -6.10
C VAL A 18 9.33 1.21 -7.03
N CYS A 19 8.04 1.19 -6.77
CA CYS A 19 7.03 0.52 -7.58
C CYS A 19 6.26 1.55 -8.41
N GLY A 20 6.21 1.36 -9.73
CA GLY A 20 5.24 2.01 -10.60
C GLY A 20 3.92 1.24 -10.51
N VAL A 21 2.88 1.87 -10.00
CA VAL A 21 1.58 1.24 -9.72
C VAL A 21 0.51 1.85 -10.62
N ARG A 22 -0.34 1.01 -11.18
CA ARG A 22 -1.47 1.42 -12.01
C ARG A 22 -2.78 0.92 -11.45
N CYS A 23 -3.73 1.84 -11.31
CA CYS A 23 -5.14 1.55 -11.10
C CYS A 23 -5.73 0.97 -12.38
N LEU A 24 -6.39 -0.19 -12.30
CA LEU A 24 -7.04 -0.81 -13.44
C LEU A 24 -8.37 -0.14 -13.81
N ASP A 25 -9.02 0.47 -12.83
CA ASP A 25 -10.21 1.31 -13.00
C ASP A 25 -10.07 2.54 -12.10
N MET A 26 -9.92 3.73 -12.71
CA MET A 26 -9.74 4.97 -11.96
C MET A 26 -10.99 5.36 -11.15
N GLN A 27 -12.19 4.98 -11.60
CA GLN A 27 -13.42 5.23 -10.86
C GLN A 27 -13.50 4.42 -9.56
N ARG A 28 -12.66 3.38 -9.45
CA ARG A 28 -12.58 2.48 -8.30
C ARG A 28 -11.19 2.48 -7.65
N CYS A 29 -10.38 3.51 -7.89
CA CYS A 29 -9.02 3.58 -7.32
C CYS A 29 -8.94 4.23 -5.94
N TYR A 30 -10.06 4.36 -5.26
CA TYR A 30 -10.13 4.80 -3.88
C TYR A 30 -10.83 3.73 -3.05
N THR A 31 -10.35 3.54 -1.83
CA THR A 31 -11.05 2.74 -0.85
C THR A 31 -12.38 3.40 -0.49
N ASN A 32 -13.32 2.56 -0.04
CA ASN A 32 -14.58 2.97 0.55
C ASN A 32 -14.74 2.27 1.93
N PRO A 33 -15.77 2.60 2.73
CA PRO A 33 -15.96 1.99 4.05
C PRO A 33 -16.02 0.45 4.05
N ALA A 34 -16.61 -0.18 3.02
CA ALA A 34 -16.68 -1.63 2.93
C ALA A 34 -15.29 -2.25 2.67
N MET A 35 -14.49 -1.61 1.81
CA MET A 35 -13.10 -2.02 1.56
C MET A 35 -12.23 -1.84 2.80
N ALA A 36 -12.38 -0.73 3.52
CA ALA A 36 -11.68 -0.51 4.78
C ALA A 36 -12.05 -1.55 5.84
N ALA A 37 -13.33 -1.87 5.99
CA ALA A 37 -13.77 -2.90 6.92
C ALA A 37 -13.15 -4.27 6.59
N ARG A 38 -13.08 -4.65 5.31
CA ARG A 38 -12.40 -5.88 4.87
C ARG A 38 -10.90 -5.84 5.18
N ALA A 39 -10.23 -4.73 4.87
CA ALA A 39 -8.80 -4.56 5.14
C ALA A 39 -8.49 -4.68 6.63
N LEU A 40 -9.26 -3.99 7.49
CA LEU A 40 -9.08 -4.00 8.94
C LEU A 40 -9.48 -5.32 9.60
N ALA A 41 -10.45 -6.04 9.04
CA ALA A 41 -10.83 -7.36 9.54
C ALA A 41 -9.69 -8.37 9.35
N ALA A 42 -8.97 -8.29 8.23
CA ALA A 42 -7.84 -9.17 7.95
C ALA A 42 -6.52 -8.68 8.59
N ARG A 43 -6.33 -7.35 8.67
CA ARG A 43 -5.10 -6.71 9.14
C ARG A 43 -5.42 -5.53 10.08
N PRO A 44 -5.72 -5.81 11.37
CA PRO A 44 -6.21 -4.79 12.30
C PRO A 44 -5.20 -3.67 12.60
N HIS A 45 -3.91 -3.97 12.61
CA HIS A 45 -2.83 -3.03 12.94
C HIS A 45 -2.68 -1.89 11.93
N LEU A 46 -3.23 -2.04 10.72
CA LEU A 46 -3.31 -0.96 9.73
C LEU A 46 -3.94 0.32 10.29
N ALA A 47 -4.91 0.21 11.22
CA ALA A 47 -5.55 1.39 11.81
C ALA A 47 -4.58 2.25 12.64
N GLU A 48 -3.52 1.63 13.18
CA GLU A 48 -2.57 2.22 14.12
C GLU A 48 -1.32 2.76 13.41
N HIS A 49 -1.14 2.44 12.13
CA HIS A 49 0.00 2.92 11.34
C HIS A 49 0.04 4.44 11.32
N ALA A 50 1.18 5.03 11.72
CA ALA A 50 1.42 6.45 11.57
C ALA A 50 1.34 6.81 10.07
N CYS A 51 0.60 7.87 9.75
CA CYS A 51 0.35 8.28 8.37
C CYS A 51 0.28 9.80 8.30
N VAL A 52 1.12 10.41 7.46
CA VAL A 52 1.01 11.84 7.16
C VAL A 52 -0.15 12.04 6.20
N ASN A 53 -1.26 12.59 6.71
CA ASN A 53 -2.48 12.82 5.95
C ASN A 53 -3.25 14.06 6.45
N GLU A 54 -4.34 14.41 5.78
CA GLU A 54 -5.12 15.63 6.08
C GLU A 54 -6.17 15.46 7.19
N GLN A 55 -6.37 14.25 7.74
CA GLN A 55 -7.53 13.93 8.59
C GLN A 55 -7.14 13.49 10.01
N GLY A 56 -5.92 13.01 10.23
CA GLY A 56 -5.44 12.60 11.54
C GLY A 56 -4.01 12.04 11.47
N GLU A 57 -3.50 11.55 12.60
CA GLU A 57 -2.11 11.06 12.71
C GLU A 57 -1.94 9.61 12.26
N THR A 58 -3.03 8.86 12.12
CA THR A 58 -3.01 7.44 11.78
C THR A 58 -3.69 7.14 10.44
N PHE A 59 -3.30 6.03 9.83
CA PHE A 59 -3.89 5.54 8.59
C PHE A 59 -5.36 5.17 8.78
N GLY A 60 -5.76 4.75 9.99
CA GLY A 60 -7.16 4.51 10.35
C GLY A 60 -8.09 5.72 10.10
N ALA A 61 -7.57 6.95 10.18
CA ALA A 61 -8.35 8.16 9.89
C ALA A 61 -8.71 8.34 8.40
N VAL A 62 -7.98 7.68 7.50
CA VAL A 62 -8.13 7.85 6.04
C VAL A 62 -8.41 6.56 5.28
N ILE A 63 -8.24 5.39 5.87
CA ILE A 63 -8.34 4.08 5.19
C ILE A 63 -9.67 3.86 4.46
N ALA A 64 -10.76 4.50 4.88
CA ALA A 64 -12.08 4.41 4.22
C ALA A 64 -12.25 5.33 2.99
N ARG A 65 -11.26 6.18 2.67
CA ARG A 65 -11.30 7.16 1.57
C ARG A 65 -9.90 7.54 1.08
N THR A 66 -9.03 6.56 0.87
CA THR A 66 -7.64 6.76 0.45
C THR A 66 -7.39 6.10 -0.91
N PRO A 67 -6.42 6.57 -1.72
CA PRO A 67 -6.04 5.88 -2.94
C PRO A 67 -5.66 4.41 -2.68
N LEU A 68 -6.03 3.49 -3.57
CA LEU A 68 -5.59 2.09 -3.46
C LEU A 68 -4.06 1.93 -3.45
N PRO A 69 -3.25 2.73 -4.18
CA PRO A 69 -1.79 2.69 -4.03
C PRO A 69 -1.30 3.06 -2.63
N HIS A 70 -2.02 3.92 -1.90
CA HIS A 70 -1.67 4.27 -0.52
C HIS A 70 -2.03 3.13 0.45
N LEU A 71 -3.13 2.42 0.19
CA LEU A 71 -3.40 1.16 0.89
C LEU A 71 -2.32 0.10 0.61
N LEU A 72 -1.83 -0.01 -0.64
CA LEU A 72 -0.75 -0.93 -1.01
C LEU A 72 0.52 -0.66 -0.20
N GLU A 73 0.89 0.61 -0.02
CA GLU A 73 2.01 1.00 0.83
C GLU A 73 1.85 0.49 2.26
N HIS A 74 0.74 0.81 2.92
CA HIS A 74 0.55 0.44 4.32
C HIS A 74 0.39 -1.07 4.52
N VAL A 75 -0.26 -1.79 3.59
CA VAL A 75 -0.33 -3.25 3.66
C VAL A 75 1.05 -3.88 3.46
N ALA A 76 1.87 -3.37 2.54
CA ALA A 76 3.23 -3.87 2.38
C ALA A 76 4.08 -3.63 3.64
N ILE A 77 3.95 -2.46 4.27
CA ILE A 77 4.59 -2.15 5.56
C ILE A 77 4.11 -3.10 6.66
N ASP A 78 2.81 -3.38 6.74
CA ASP A 78 2.22 -4.29 7.73
C ASP A 78 2.70 -5.74 7.56
N ILE A 79 2.91 -6.17 6.31
CA ILE A 79 3.50 -7.49 6.03
C ILE A 79 4.98 -7.50 6.41
N LEU A 80 5.72 -6.43 6.11
CA LEU A 80 7.14 -6.30 6.46
C LEU A 80 7.37 -6.39 7.97
N THR A 81 6.52 -5.76 8.78
CA THR A 81 6.61 -5.82 10.25
C THR A 81 6.36 -7.23 10.79
N GLU A 82 5.55 -8.05 10.11
CA GLU A 82 5.29 -9.45 10.47
C GLU A 82 6.45 -10.38 10.09
N ILE A 83 7.00 -10.24 8.87
CA ILE A 83 7.98 -11.19 8.32
C ILE A 83 9.43 -10.87 8.68
N ASP A 84 9.73 -9.62 9.04
CA ASP A 84 11.06 -9.16 9.44
C ASP A 84 11.00 -8.32 10.72
N PRO A 85 10.63 -8.94 11.86
CA PRO A 85 10.53 -8.27 13.14
C PRO A 85 11.94 -7.91 13.64
N ARG A 86 12.28 -6.63 13.53
CA ARG A 86 13.53 -6.07 14.04
C ARG A 86 13.20 -4.94 15.00
N ASP A 87 13.62 -5.07 16.26
CA ASP A 87 13.27 -4.15 17.36
C ASP A 87 13.56 -2.66 17.09
N TYR A 88 14.48 -2.36 16.17
CA TYR A 88 14.90 -0.99 15.84
C TYR A 88 14.57 -0.58 14.39
N GLN A 89 13.92 -1.45 13.61
CA GLN A 89 13.61 -1.13 12.23
C GLN A 89 12.26 -0.41 12.13
N ILE A 90 12.31 0.81 11.62
CA ILE A 90 11.12 1.56 11.23
C ILE A 90 10.94 1.35 9.73
N TYR A 91 9.82 0.75 9.35
CA TYR A 91 9.42 0.64 7.95
C TYR A 91 8.65 1.88 7.55
N THR A 92 9.12 2.56 6.51
CA THR A 92 8.49 3.77 5.99
C THR A 92 8.20 3.63 4.51
N GLY A 93 7.15 4.29 4.05
CA GLY A 93 6.83 4.40 2.64
C GLY A 93 6.45 5.82 2.23
N VAL A 94 6.30 5.99 0.92
CA VAL A 94 5.74 7.19 0.32
C VAL A 94 4.91 6.80 -0.90
N THR A 95 3.68 7.30 -0.96
CA THR A 95 2.81 7.18 -2.13
C THR A 95 2.57 8.54 -2.76
N GLU A 96 2.70 8.60 -4.08
CA GLU A 96 2.42 9.81 -4.86
C GLU A 96 1.74 9.47 -6.19
N TRP A 97 0.84 10.35 -6.65
CA TRP A 97 0.34 10.27 -8.02
C TRP A 97 1.39 10.83 -8.99
N ILE A 98 1.80 10.03 -9.98
CA ILE A 98 2.66 10.52 -11.08
C ILE A 98 1.80 11.07 -12.22
N ALA A 99 0.68 10.39 -12.50
CA ALA A 99 -0.32 10.84 -13.46
C ALA A 99 -1.71 10.38 -13.00
N GLY A 100 -2.32 11.15 -12.10
CA GLY A 100 -3.58 10.78 -11.43
C GLY A 100 -4.74 10.50 -12.39
N GLN A 101 -4.89 11.30 -13.46
CA GLN A 101 -5.94 11.07 -14.48
C GLN A 101 -5.74 9.78 -15.27
N ALA A 102 -4.50 9.30 -15.37
CA ALA A 102 -4.15 8.03 -16.01
C ALA A 102 -4.09 6.86 -15.01
N GLY A 103 -4.47 7.08 -13.75
CA GLY A 103 -4.41 6.08 -12.68
C GLY A 103 -3.00 5.58 -12.37
N ARG A 104 -1.95 6.40 -12.59
CA ARG A 104 -0.56 6.00 -12.33
C ARG A 104 -0.01 6.66 -11.07
N ALA A 105 0.45 5.82 -10.14
CA ALA A 105 1.06 6.20 -8.89
C ALA A 105 2.48 5.63 -8.77
N ARG A 106 3.26 6.21 -7.85
CA ARG A 106 4.50 5.67 -7.32
C ARG A 106 4.25 5.24 -5.89
N VAL A 107 4.70 4.04 -5.54
CA VAL A 107 4.82 3.60 -4.15
C VAL A 107 6.29 3.33 -3.88
N GLN A 108 6.82 3.92 -2.83
CA GLN A 108 8.19 3.74 -2.38
C GLN A 108 8.19 3.10 -1.01
N LEU A 109 9.08 2.14 -0.78
CA LEU A 109 9.26 1.48 0.51
C LEU A 109 10.74 1.49 0.86
N VAL A 110 11.06 1.68 2.15
CA VAL A 110 12.44 1.56 2.63
C VAL A 110 13.01 0.18 2.27
N LEU A 111 14.25 0.14 1.79
CA LEU A 111 14.94 -1.11 1.45
C LEU A 111 15.71 -1.60 2.66
N THR A 112 15.26 -2.70 3.27
CA THR A 112 15.99 -3.46 4.30
C THR A 112 16.68 -4.68 3.68
N ASP A 113 15.90 -5.47 2.96
CA ASP A 113 16.30 -6.63 2.16
C ASP A 113 15.39 -6.64 0.92
N ASP A 114 15.98 -6.77 -0.27
CA ASP A 114 15.24 -6.62 -1.52
C ASP A 114 14.24 -7.76 -1.72
N LEU A 115 14.61 -9.00 -1.44
CA LEU A 115 13.72 -10.16 -1.59
C LEU A 115 12.53 -10.09 -0.62
N ILE A 116 12.78 -9.66 0.62
CA ILE A 116 11.73 -9.52 1.64
C ILE A 116 10.76 -8.40 1.23
N VAL A 117 11.25 -7.23 0.83
CA VAL A 117 10.40 -6.11 0.39
C VAL A 117 9.62 -6.47 -0.88
N LEU A 118 10.25 -7.16 -1.83
CA LEU A 118 9.56 -7.63 -3.04
C LEU A 118 8.47 -8.67 -2.72
N SER A 119 8.68 -9.56 -1.75
CA SER A 119 7.65 -10.50 -1.30
C SER A 119 6.46 -9.77 -0.68
N ALA A 120 6.72 -8.82 0.23
CA ALA A 120 5.68 -8.04 0.88
C ALA A 120 4.85 -7.23 -0.12
N VAL A 121 5.49 -6.59 -1.11
CA VAL A 121 4.80 -5.87 -2.19
C VAL A 121 3.89 -6.80 -3.00
N ARG A 122 4.39 -7.99 -3.36
CA ARG A 122 3.61 -8.99 -4.11
C ARG A 122 2.41 -9.46 -3.31
N GLU A 123 2.60 -9.75 -2.03
CA GLU A 123 1.54 -10.22 -1.13
C GLU A 123 0.50 -9.15 -0.86
N ALA A 124 0.92 -7.90 -0.66
CA ALA A 124 0.04 -6.75 -0.51
C ALA A 124 -0.82 -6.52 -1.78
N LEU A 125 -0.21 -6.62 -2.96
CA LEU A 125 -0.94 -6.51 -4.23
C LEU A 125 -2.01 -7.60 -4.37
N ARG A 126 -1.64 -8.85 -4.07
CA ARG A 126 -2.57 -9.98 -4.07
C ARG A 126 -3.71 -9.75 -3.08
N PHE A 127 -3.40 -9.41 -1.84
CA PHE A 127 -4.38 -9.13 -0.80
C PHE A 127 -5.39 -8.05 -1.22
N ILE A 128 -4.90 -6.93 -1.80
CA ILE A 128 -5.79 -5.86 -2.24
C ILE A 128 -6.71 -6.33 -3.36
N ASN A 129 -6.15 -6.95 -4.40
CA ASN A 129 -6.92 -7.36 -5.57
C ASN A 129 -7.90 -8.49 -5.25
N GLU A 130 -7.46 -9.44 -4.42
CA GLU A 130 -8.22 -10.65 -4.14
C GLU A 130 -9.13 -10.50 -2.94
N GLU A 131 -8.87 -9.65 -1.95
CA GLU A 131 -9.67 -9.65 -0.70
C GLU A 131 -10.32 -8.29 -0.43
N VAL A 132 -9.64 -7.20 -0.77
CA VAL A 132 -10.15 -5.85 -0.49
C VAL A 132 -11.09 -5.37 -1.60
N VAL A 133 -10.74 -5.58 -2.88
CA VAL A 133 -11.44 -4.98 -4.03
C VAL A 133 -12.61 -5.84 -4.55
N ARG A 134 -12.82 -7.03 -3.97
CA ARG A 134 -13.97 -7.90 -4.26
C ARG A 134 -15.32 -7.16 -4.28
#